data_AF-A0A9P1CNK8-F1
#
_entry.id   AF-A0A9P1CNK8-F1
#
_cell.length_a   1.000
_cell.length_b   1.000
_cell.length_c   1.000
_cell.angle_alpha   90.00
_cell.angle_beta   90.00
_cell.angle_gamma   90.00
#
_symmetry.space_group_name_H-M   'P 1'
#
loop_
_entity.id
_entity.type
_entity.pdbx_description
1 polymer ?
#
loop_
_entity_poly.entity_id
_entity_poly.type
_entity_poly.pdbx_seq_one_letter_code
_entity_poly.pdbx_strand_id
1 'polypeptide(L)'
;MAETAASDVEAQGVKPTADSADAQQSVGVGVLGWLGFIIVNLAAWGIVGVTTAISWIFGLGVCLLYIALLIGLAFWLERSGSVYKQFINLLWVLAGWFVFIAGAYIAVNTLGRDGISTGPYPTGISTSAWQFDQGLQDLLPSNATPSLRTWARSAGLYDGTDYITFGGSMFFNGRVNGESRFLRVTGGQTVQVSNRGLALTTFQSKLFFVDDRIYSIEENNGVLSNRQAALSYVGGDVVQGIWVENDVMYYKVNRNCMDPCTGWYGYVSTIFSSSTGTDYTDLRGDTCDAWSTLKQSESACGTGDLGGVSSVLPGPSVESIWGVIFMAAVPMLILSFVVLIRKKMPGLFFNIFGGIVAIVVMVYALVNTLPTQGGLDAVNFFKWFFLIFTSVQWIALVAWSLAVEKQEEWLEELKTWATGVVGVTFFITIHFVLQIPIRQDWWLWVIYGLLALTQMLFSAVVKRTLPMVTGALGAFVVAWKVASEVSQAFQISSYQLRILALFGIIGLEGVGIILAAIAFARNRDAIQDGVRELLTCQRCRQKHHSIAL
;
A
#
# COMPACT_ATOMS: atom_id res chain seq x y z
N MET A 1 1.49 47.33 -77.70
CA MET A 1 2.41 46.53 -76.87
C MET A 1 1.85 46.49 -75.46
N ALA A 2 1.88 45.31 -74.84
CA ALA A 2 1.19 44.90 -73.61
C ALA A 2 -0.23 44.35 -73.83
N GLU A 3 -0.29 43.03 -73.96
CA GLU A 3 -1.50 42.21 -74.00
C GLU A 3 -1.45 41.27 -72.77
N THR A 4 -2.47 41.38 -71.94
CA THR A 4 -2.72 40.66 -70.69
C THR A 4 -3.22 39.25 -70.97
N ALA A 5 -2.48 38.23 -70.52
CA ALA A 5 -2.95 36.85 -70.47
C ALA A 5 -3.44 36.51 -69.06
N ALA A 6 -4.73 36.20 -68.95
CA ALA A 6 -5.37 35.64 -67.76
C ALA A 6 -4.95 34.17 -67.59
N SER A 7 -4.55 33.78 -66.38
CA SER A 7 -4.29 32.38 -66.03
C SER A 7 -5.51 31.75 -65.39
N ASP A 8 -6.02 30.70 -66.01
CA ASP A 8 -6.97 29.75 -65.46
C ASP A 8 -6.41 29.07 -64.20
N VAL A 9 -7.02 29.35 -63.04
CA VAL A 9 -6.86 28.54 -61.83
C VAL A 9 -8.12 27.70 -61.69
N GLU A 10 -8.03 26.50 -62.23
CA GLU A 10 -9.04 25.45 -62.18
C GLU A 10 -9.20 24.97 -60.73
N ALA A 11 -10.34 25.30 -60.13
CA ALA A 11 -10.75 24.80 -58.82
C ALA A 11 -11.02 23.29 -58.89
N GLN A 12 -9.99 22.48 -58.61
CA GLN A 12 -10.17 21.05 -58.36
C GLN A 12 -10.95 20.85 -57.05
N GLY A 13 -12.26 20.68 -57.18
CA GLY A 13 -13.12 20.17 -56.13
C GLY A 13 -12.69 18.75 -55.75
N VAL A 14 -11.81 18.64 -54.74
CA VAL A 14 -11.54 17.38 -54.05
C VAL A 14 -12.84 16.95 -53.37
N LYS A 15 -13.58 16.08 -54.06
CA LYS A 15 -14.77 15.42 -53.53
C LYS A 15 -14.32 14.63 -52.29
N PRO A 16 -14.79 14.95 -51.07
CA PRO A 16 -14.43 14.18 -49.89
C PRO A 16 -14.86 12.73 -50.14
N THR A 17 -13.89 11.84 -50.26
CA THR A 17 -14.11 10.41 -50.38
C THR A 17 -14.85 9.93 -49.15
N ALA A 18 -15.91 9.14 -49.33
CA ALA A 18 -16.76 8.63 -48.25
C ALA A 18 -15.98 7.95 -47.10
N ASP A 19 -14.76 7.48 -47.38
CA ASP A 19 -13.84 6.89 -46.40
C ASP A 19 -13.32 7.87 -45.33
N SER A 20 -13.38 9.20 -45.54
CA SER A 20 -12.99 10.17 -44.50
C SER A 20 -14.12 10.50 -43.52
N ALA A 21 -15.37 10.16 -43.84
CA ALA A 21 -16.50 10.37 -42.94
C ALA A 21 -16.61 9.27 -41.87
N ASP A 22 -16.22 8.04 -42.21
CA ASP A 22 -16.24 6.90 -41.27
C ASP A 22 -15.05 6.90 -40.29
N ALA A 23 -13.94 7.55 -40.64
CA ALA A 23 -12.78 7.70 -39.76
C ALA A 23 -13.04 8.61 -38.54
N GLN A 24 -14.13 9.39 -38.54
CA GLN A 24 -14.45 10.35 -37.50
C GLN A 24 -15.44 9.84 -36.44
N GLN A 25 -15.95 8.61 -36.55
CA GLN A 25 -17.08 8.13 -35.73
C GLN A 25 -16.77 7.12 -34.62
N SER A 26 -15.50 6.79 -34.35
CA SER A 26 -15.12 6.23 -33.05
C SER A 26 -14.49 7.32 -32.20
N VAL A 27 -15.32 8.20 -31.66
CA VAL A 27 -14.89 9.12 -30.59
C VAL A 27 -14.60 8.24 -29.37
N GLY A 28 -13.42 7.64 -29.34
CA GLY A 28 -12.90 7.01 -28.14
C GLY A 28 -12.94 8.04 -27.02
N VAL A 29 -13.22 7.61 -25.79
CA VAL A 29 -13.16 8.47 -24.61
C VAL A 29 -11.77 9.11 -24.61
N GLY A 30 -11.68 10.36 -25.05
CA GLY A 30 -10.42 11.06 -25.15
C GLY A 30 -9.78 11.15 -23.77
N VAL A 31 -8.51 11.55 -23.72
CA VAL A 31 -7.78 11.73 -22.45
C VAL A 31 -8.58 12.60 -21.47
N LEU A 32 -9.29 13.63 -21.96
CA LEU A 32 -10.17 14.48 -21.16
C LEU A 32 -11.37 13.74 -20.56
N GLY A 33 -11.97 12.80 -21.29
CA GLY A 33 -13.06 11.98 -20.79
C GLY A 33 -12.60 11.03 -19.67
N TRP A 34 -11.44 10.41 -19.83
CA TRP A 34 -10.82 9.61 -18.78
C TRP A 34 -10.44 10.44 -17.55
N LEU A 35 -9.88 11.64 -17.77
CA LEU A 35 -9.53 12.55 -16.69
C LEU A 35 -10.77 12.99 -15.90
N GLY A 36 -11.83 13.42 -16.58
CA GLY A 36 -13.09 13.79 -15.96
C GLY A 36 -13.70 12.63 -15.17
N PHE A 37 -13.65 11.42 -15.74
CA PHE A 37 -14.08 10.20 -15.05
C PHE A 37 -13.27 9.96 -13.76
N ILE A 38 -11.93 10.01 -13.82
CA ILE A 38 -11.08 9.84 -12.63
C ILE A 38 -11.42 10.88 -11.55
N ILE A 39 -11.54 12.16 -11.92
CA ILE A 39 -11.84 13.26 -10.99
C ILE A 39 -13.18 13.03 -10.29
N VAL A 40 -14.24 12.72 -11.05
CA VAL A 40 -15.58 12.50 -10.49
C VAL A 40 -15.57 11.32 -9.51
N ASN A 41 -14.83 10.25 -9.82
CA ASN A 41 -14.71 9.11 -8.92
C ASN A 41 -13.92 9.46 -7.66
N LEU A 42 -12.77 10.12 -7.78
CA LEU A 42 -12.00 10.55 -6.61
C LEU A 42 -12.82 11.47 -5.69
N ALA A 43 -13.63 12.35 -6.26
CA ALA A 43 -14.58 13.17 -5.51
C ALA A 43 -15.63 12.30 -4.79
N ALA A 44 -16.22 11.32 -5.48
CA ALA A 44 -17.19 10.39 -4.87
C ALA A 44 -16.56 9.59 -3.71
N TRP A 45 -15.33 9.09 -3.88
CA TRP A 45 -14.57 8.44 -2.81
C TRP A 45 -14.32 9.37 -1.63
N GLY A 46 -13.91 10.63 -1.88
CA GLY A 46 -13.71 11.63 -0.83
C GLY A 46 -15.00 11.94 -0.06
N ILE A 47 -16.12 12.11 -0.78
CA ILE A 47 -17.42 12.38 -0.15
C ILE A 47 -17.86 11.17 0.69
N VAL A 48 -17.79 9.94 0.15
CA VAL A 48 -18.11 8.72 0.92
C VAL A 48 -17.21 8.61 2.15
N GLY A 49 -15.90 8.87 2.02
CA GLY A 49 -14.97 8.85 3.15
C GLY A 49 -15.32 9.86 4.26
N VAL A 50 -15.57 11.12 3.89
CA VAL A 50 -15.94 12.18 4.86
C VAL A 50 -17.28 11.89 5.52
N THR A 51 -18.28 11.49 4.73
CA THR A 51 -19.62 11.20 5.26
C THR A 51 -19.63 9.97 6.16
N THR A 52 -18.82 8.95 5.85
CA THR A 52 -18.57 7.80 6.75
C THR A 52 -17.93 8.24 8.07
N ALA A 53 -16.98 9.18 8.04
CA ALA A 53 -16.34 9.68 9.25
C ALA A 53 -17.33 10.42 10.17
N ILE A 54 -18.36 11.06 9.60
CA ILE A 54 -19.46 11.68 10.36
C ILE A 54 -20.38 10.59 10.92
N SER A 55 -20.84 9.68 10.05
CA SER A 55 -21.68 8.54 10.42
C SER A 55 -21.63 7.49 9.32
N TRP A 56 -21.34 6.24 9.66
CA TRP A 56 -21.29 5.15 8.68
C TRP A 56 -22.62 4.94 7.95
N ILE A 57 -23.76 5.19 8.61
CA ILE A 57 -25.09 5.11 7.99
C ILE A 57 -25.23 6.19 6.91
N PHE A 58 -24.73 7.39 7.21
CA PHE A 58 -24.74 8.50 6.26
C PHE A 58 -23.82 8.22 5.07
N GLY A 59 -22.61 7.72 5.32
CA GLY A 59 -21.68 7.27 4.27
C GLY A 59 -22.26 6.17 3.39
N LEU A 60 -22.92 5.17 3.98
CA LEU A 60 -23.63 4.12 3.24
C LEU A 60 -24.78 4.70 2.39
N GLY A 61 -25.57 5.62 2.95
CA GLY A 61 -26.64 6.30 2.22
C GLY A 61 -26.14 7.04 0.98
N VAL A 62 -25.03 7.78 1.11
CA VAL A 62 -24.38 8.46 -0.02
C VAL A 62 -23.83 7.47 -1.04
N CYS A 63 -23.21 6.37 -0.58
CA CYS A 63 -22.72 5.29 -1.44
C CYS A 63 -23.86 4.67 -2.27
N LEU A 64 -24.99 4.33 -1.65
CA LEU A 64 -26.17 3.78 -2.33
C LEU A 64 -26.79 4.78 -3.33
N LEU A 65 -26.88 6.06 -2.95
CA LEU A 65 -27.34 7.11 -3.85
C LEU A 65 -26.41 7.22 -5.08
N TYR A 66 -25.10 7.16 -4.88
CA TYR A 66 -24.13 7.20 -5.96
C TYR A 66 -24.27 6.00 -6.91
N ILE A 67 -24.46 4.78 -6.38
CA ILE A 67 -24.75 3.59 -7.19
C ILE A 67 -26.00 3.80 -8.05
N ALA A 68 -27.08 4.30 -7.45
CA ALA A 68 -28.34 4.55 -8.16
C ALA A 68 -28.17 5.60 -9.27
N LEU A 69 -27.40 6.66 -9.01
CA LEU A 69 -27.07 7.69 -10.01
C LEU A 69 -26.22 7.14 -11.15
N LEU A 70 -25.21 6.32 -10.87
CA LEU A 70 -24.37 5.68 -11.90
C LEU A 70 -25.20 4.76 -12.80
N ILE A 71 -26.04 3.91 -12.21
CA ILE A 71 -26.91 2.99 -12.96
C ILE A 71 -27.97 3.77 -13.75
N GLY A 72 -28.60 4.77 -13.14
CA GLY A 72 -29.57 5.63 -13.80
C GLY A 72 -28.98 6.38 -15.00
N LEU A 73 -27.77 6.93 -14.83
CA LEU A 73 -27.03 7.59 -15.91
C LEU A 73 -26.63 6.61 -17.01
N ALA A 74 -26.22 5.39 -16.66
CA ALA A 74 -25.90 4.34 -17.63
C ALA A 74 -27.12 3.99 -18.49
N PHE A 75 -28.30 3.82 -17.88
CA PHE A 75 -29.53 3.58 -18.63
C PHE A 75 -29.99 4.77 -19.45
N TRP A 76 -29.80 6.00 -18.95
CA TRP A 76 -30.13 7.21 -19.68
C TRP A 76 -29.24 7.35 -20.93
N LEU A 77 -27.93 7.19 -20.79
CA LEU A 77 -26.98 7.23 -21.90
C LEU A 77 -27.22 6.09 -22.91
N GLU A 78 -27.61 4.91 -22.44
CA GLU A 78 -27.98 3.78 -23.32
C GLU A 78 -29.15 4.15 -24.24
N ARG A 79 -30.12 4.94 -23.76
CA ARG A 79 -31.21 5.48 -24.60
C ARG A 79 -30.76 6.60 -25.53
N SER A 80 -29.73 7.36 -25.16
CA SER A 80 -29.20 8.46 -25.96
C SER A 80 -28.38 8.03 -27.17
N GLY A 81 -28.05 6.74 -27.31
CA GLY A 81 -27.46 6.15 -28.51
C GLY A 81 -26.11 5.46 -28.28
N SER A 82 -25.62 4.77 -29.31
CA SER A 82 -24.41 3.94 -29.27
C SER A 82 -23.11 4.73 -29.09
N VAL A 83 -23.11 6.03 -29.35
CA VAL A 83 -21.94 6.92 -29.21
C VAL A 83 -21.38 6.90 -27.78
N TYR A 84 -22.23 6.64 -26.78
CA TYR A 84 -21.84 6.63 -25.37
C TYR A 84 -21.42 5.25 -24.84
N LYS A 85 -21.29 4.22 -25.69
CA LYS A 85 -21.05 2.83 -25.27
C LYS A 85 -19.85 2.68 -24.32
N GLN A 86 -18.74 3.38 -24.57
CA GLN A 86 -17.55 3.34 -23.70
C GLN A 86 -17.83 3.96 -22.33
N PHE A 87 -18.55 5.09 -22.27
CA PHE A 87 -18.96 5.70 -21.00
C PHE A 87 -19.92 4.80 -20.22
N ILE A 88 -20.88 4.17 -20.90
CA ILE A 88 -21.82 3.22 -20.29
C ILE A 88 -21.05 2.04 -19.68
N ASN A 89 -20.08 1.47 -20.41
CA ASN A 89 -19.22 0.39 -19.92
C ASN A 89 -18.49 0.80 -18.62
N LEU A 90 -17.89 2.00 -18.60
CA LEU A 90 -17.22 2.54 -17.43
C LEU A 90 -18.16 2.80 -16.24
N LEU A 91 -19.36 3.34 -16.48
CA LEU A 91 -20.36 3.55 -15.42
C LEU A 91 -20.77 2.22 -14.76
N TRP A 92 -20.92 1.15 -15.54
CA TRP A 92 -21.21 -0.18 -15.01
C TRP A 92 -20.06 -0.76 -14.18
N VAL A 93 -18.81 -0.56 -14.62
CA VAL A 93 -17.62 -0.95 -13.83
C VAL A 93 -17.62 -0.29 -12.46
N LEU A 94 -17.89 1.02 -12.41
CA LEU A 94 -17.98 1.75 -11.15
C LEU A 94 -19.15 1.28 -10.30
N ALA A 95 -20.33 1.15 -10.89
CA ALA A 95 -21.52 0.70 -10.18
C ALA A 95 -21.25 -0.65 -9.50
N GLY A 96 -20.59 -1.59 -10.20
CA GLY A 96 -20.14 -2.84 -9.62
C GLY A 96 -19.19 -2.65 -8.42
N TRP A 97 -18.17 -1.79 -8.54
CA TRP A 97 -17.25 -1.51 -7.43
C TRP A 97 -17.93 -0.87 -6.23
N PHE A 98 -18.85 0.07 -6.45
CA PHE A 98 -19.60 0.67 -5.37
C PHE A 98 -20.61 -0.30 -4.73
N VAL A 99 -21.16 -1.25 -5.48
CA VAL A 99 -21.94 -2.37 -4.89
C VAL A 99 -21.06 -3.21 -3.97
N PHE A 100 -19.82 -3.52 -4.39
CA PHE A 100 -18.86 -4.21 -3.52
C PHE A 100 -18.54 -3.40 -2.26
N ILE A 101 -18.26 -2.10 -2.42
CA ILE A 101 -17.96 -1.19 -1.31
C ILE A 101 -19.15 -1.08 -0.36
N ALA A 102 -20.37 -0.85 -0.86
CA ALA A 102 -21.58 -0.80 -0.04
C ALA A 102 -21.81 -2.09 0.74
N GLY A 103 -21.63 -3.24 0.08
CA GLY A 103 -21.72 -4.54 0.73
C GLY A 103 -20.63 -4.76 1.78
N ALA A 104 -19.40 -4.30 1.53
CA ALA A 104 -18.32 -4.30 2.52
C ALA A 104 -18.61 -3.36 3.69
N TYR A 105 -19.21 -2.20 3.44
CA TYR A 105 -19.68 -1.26 4.47
C TYR A 105 -20.70 -1.91 5.38
N ILE A 106 -21.73 -2.52 4.79
CA ILE A 106 -22.75 -3.24 5.54
C ILE A 106 -22.07 -4.34 6.34
N ALA A 107 -21.29 -5.21 5.71
CA ALA A 107 -20.64 -6.31 6.39
C ALA A 107 -19.76 -5.84 7.57
N VAL A 108 -18.88 -4.86 7.36
CA VAL A 108 -18.02 -4.33 8.42
C VAL A 108 -18.84 -3.72 9.55
N ASN A 109 -19.89 -2.95 9.27
CA ASN A 109 -20.63 -2.25 10.32
C ASN A 109 -21.71 -3.11 10.99
N THR A 110 -22.37 -4.01 10.26
CA THR A 110 -23.42 -4.89 10.81
C THR A 110 -22.84 -6.15 11.44
N LEU A 111 -21.72 -6.66 10.92
CA LEU A 111 -21.02 -7.81 11.48
C LEU A 111 -19.86 -7.41 12.39
N GLY A 112 -19.58 -6.10 12.54
CA GLY A 112 -18.39 -5.68 13.29
C GLY A 112 -18.16 -4.20 13.56
N ARG A 113 -19.04 -3.55 14.34
CA ARG A 113 -18.51 -2.69 15.44
C ARG A 113 -18.21 -3.55 16.67
N ASP A 114 -19.04 -4.55 16.92
CA ASP A 114 -18.94 -5.47 18.07
C ASP A 114 -18.10 -6.75 17.80
N GLY A 115 -17.52 -6.89 16.60
CA GLY A 115 -16.71 -8.06 16.22
C GLY A 115 -15.27 -7.74 15.77
N ILE A 116 -14.96 -6.46 15.49
CA ILE A 116 -13.63 -6.01 15.05
C ILE A 116 -13.04 -4.99 16.04
N SER A 117 -13.86 -4.16 16.71
CA SER A 117 -13.39 -3.29 17.80
C SER A 117 -13.55 -3.90 19.19
N THR A 118 -14.48 -4.85 19.31
CA THR A 118 -14.51 -5.81 20.40
C THR A 118 -14.30 -7.17 19.76
N GLY A 119 -13.14 -7.79 19.95
CA GLY A 119 -13.12 -9.25 19.93
C GLY A 119 -14.13 -9.77 20.98
N PRO A 120 -14.34 -11.09 21.11
CA PRO A 120 -14.90 -11.68 22.32
C PRO A 120 -13.88 -11.51 23.47
N TYR A 121 -13.53 -10.28 23.80
CA TYR A 121 -13.52 -9.93 25.20
C TYR A 121 -15.00 -10.00 25.59
N PRO A 122 -15.39 -10.94 26.48
CA PRO A 122 -16.62 -10.72 27.20
C PRO A 122 -16.53 -9.29 27.74
N THR A 123 -17.64 -8.58 27.77
CA THR A 123 -17.77 -7.27 28.41
C THR A 123 -17.44 -7.29 29.92
N GLY A 124 -16.87 -8.38 30.44
CA GLY A 124 -15.88 -8.33 31.51
C GLY A 124 -14.60 -7.69 31.00
N ILE A 125 -14.64 -6.36 30.91
CA ILE A 125 -13.52 -5.41 31.03
C ILE A 125 -12.17 -6.13 31.22
N SER A 126 -11.46 -6.46 30.14
CA SER A 126 -10.01 -6.59 30.26
C SER A 126 -9.49 -5.25 29.82
N THR A 127 -9.30 -4.33 30.76
CA THR A 127 -8.59 -3.07 30.52
C THR A 127 -7.31 -3.37 29.75
N SER A 128 -7.28 -3.08 28.45
CA SER A 128 -6.00 -3.14 27.75
C SER A 128 -5.09 -2.10 28.42
N ALA A 129 -3.77 -2.32 28.44
CA ALA A 129 -2.86 -1.33 29.03
C ALA A 129 -3.10 0.08 28.45
N TRP A 130 -3.50 0.14 27.19
CA TRP A 130 -3.93 1.38 26.54
C TRP A 130 -5.14 2.07 27.21
N GLN A 131 -6.14 1.34 27.70
CA GLN A 131 -7.25 1.91 28.47
C GLN A 131 -6.79 2.40 29.85
N PHE A 132 -5.88 1.68 30.50
CA PHE A 132 -5.24 2.11 31.74
C PHE A 132 -4.42 3.41 31.55
N ASP A 133 -3.94 3.63 30.33
CA ASP A 133 -3.13 4.79 29.95
C ASP A 133 -3.96 6.02 29.55
N GLN A 134 -5.29 5.91 29.35
CA GLN A 134 -6.12 7.06 28.94
C GLN A 134 -6.28 8.16 29.99
N GLY A 135 -5.81 7.93 31.23
CA GLY A 135 -5.90 8.86 32.36
C GLY A 135 -4.58 9.50 32.79
N LEU A 136 -3.50 9.40 32.01
CA LEU A 136 -2.17 9.89 32.44
C LEU A 136 -2.18 11.38 32.83
N GLN A 137 -2.93 12.21 32.10
CA GLN A 137 -3.06 13.64 32.41
C GLN A 137 -3.75 13.93 33.75
N ASP A 138 -4.54 12.98 34.25
CA ASP A 138 -5.32 13.12 35.48
C ASP A 138 -4.45 12.80 36.71
N LEU A 139 -3.29 12.16 36.50
CA LEU A 139 -2.24 11.96 37.52
C LEU A 139 -1.47 13.25 37.81
N LEU A 140 -1.48 14.21 36.89
CA LEU A 140 -0.77 15.48 37.04
C LEU A 140 -1.45 16.36 38.10
N PRO A 141 -0.68 17.17 38.84
CA PRO A 141 -1.25 18.06 39.85
C PRO A 141 -2.26 19.04 39.21
N SER A 142 -3.22 19.51 40.00
CA SER A 142 -4.32 20.35 39.51
C SER A 142 -3.84 21.65 38.85
N ASN A 143 -2.69 22.17 39.26
CA ASN A 143 -2.03 23.35 38.70
C ASN A 143 -1.13 23.07 37.47
N ALA A 144 -1.08 21.84 36.95
CA ALA A 144 -0.32 21.51 35.74
C ALA A 144 -0.81 22.29 34.52
N THR A 145 0.11 22.84 33.73
CA THR A 145 -0.22 23.64 32.55
C THR A 145 -0.92 22.81 31.45
N PRO A 146 -1.65 23.47 30.52
CA PRO A 146 -2.22 22.80 29.36
C PRO A 146 -1.18 22.06 28.50
N SER A 147 0.06 22.55 28.43
CA SER A 147 1.15 21.92 27.68
C SER A 147 1.61 20.63 28.34
N LEU A 148 1.82 20.62 29.67
CA LEU A 148 2.16 19.41 30.41
C LEU A 148 1.03 18.36 30.33
N ARG A 149 -0.24 18.77 30.38
CA ARG A 149 -1.39 17.85 30.19
C ARG A 149 -1.47 17.31 28.77
N THR A 150 -1.16 18.12 27.76
CA THR A 150 -1.10 17.67 26.36
C THR A 150 0.03 16.65 26.16
N TRP A 151 1.21 16.93 26.70
CA TRP A 151 2.35 16.00 26.72
C TRP A 151 2.00 14.67 27.43
N ALA A 152 1.28 14.72 28.55
CA ALA A 152 0.81 13.52 29.23
C ALA A 152 -0.17 12.68 28.40
N ARG A 153 -1.01 13.30 27.56
CA ARG A 153 -1.95 12.61 26.67
C ARG A 153 -1.32 12.03 25.41
N SER A 154 -0.19 12.57 24.94
CA SER A 154 0.36 12.15 23.66
C SER A 154 0.77 10.66 23.71
N ALA A 155 0.26 9.88 22.75
CA ALA A 155 0.63 8.47 22.55
C ALA A 155 1.99 8.34 21.85
N GLY A 156 2.57 9.47 21.41
CA GLY A 156 3.86 9.53 20.77
C GLY A 156 4.97 9.25 21.77
N LEU A 157 5.89 8.38 21.37
CA LEU A 157 7.08 8.05 22.14
C LEU A 157 8.07 9.22 22.28
N TYR A 158 7.87 10.36 21.62
CA TYR A 158 8.89 11.40 21.45
C TYR A 158 8.30 12.81 21.27
N ASP A 159 7.82 13.43 22.35
CA ASP A 159 7.52 14.87 22.41
C ASP A 159 8.56 15.54 23.31
N GLY A 160 9.67 15.98 22.73
CA GLY A 160 10.77 16.66 23.41
C GLY A 160 11.39 17.73 22.53
N THR A 161 12.23 18.59 23.10
CA THR A 161 12.93 19.63 22.33
C THR A 161 13.95 18.97 21.40
N ASP A 162 14.05 19.40 20.14
CA ASP A 162 14.99 18.78 19.17
C ASP A 162 16.47 19.10 19.48
N TYR A 163 16.72 20.26 20.12
CA TYR A 163 18.05 20.71 20.50
C TYR A 163 18.02 21.57 21.76
N ILE A 164 19.16 21.66 22.46
CA ILE A 164 19.37 22.52 23.61
C ILE A 164 20.82 22.98 23.68
N THR A 165 21.04 24.21 24.15
CA THR A 165 22.40 24.72 24.42
C THR A 165 22.68 24.61 25.91
N PHE A 166 23.79 23.96 26.27
CA PHE A 166 24.17 23.72 27.66
C PHE A 166 25.70 23.67 27.81
N GLY A 167 26.27 24.37 28.78
CA GLY A 167 27.73 24.40 29.00
C GLY A 167 28.55 24.83 27.77
N GLY A 168 28.06 25.81 27.01
CA GLY A 168 28.71 26.29 25.77
C GLY A 168 28.70 25.29 24.60
N SER A 169 27.94 24.19 24.71
CA SER A 169 27.78 23.18 23.67
C SER A 169 26.32 23.07 23.23
N MET A 170 26.08 22.73 21.97
CA MET A 170 24.74 22.42 21.46
C MET A 170 24.54 20.91 21.45
N PHE A 171 23.46 20.44 22.06
CA PHE A 171 23.04 19.03 22.07
C PHE A 171 21.78 18.89 21.24
N PHE A 172 21.66 17.83 20.45
CA PHE A 172 20.49 17.61 19.61
C PHE A 172 20.35 16.13 19.20
N ASN A 173 19.14 15.77 18.81
CA ASN A 173 18.86 14.47 18.21
C ASN A 173 19.13 14.55 16.69
N GLY A 174 20.23 13.95 16.24
CA GLY A 174 20.62 13.90 14.83
C GLY A 174 20.49 12.50 14.22
N ARG A 175 20.85 12.33 12.94
CA ARG A 175 20.97 11.01 12.32
C ARG A 175 22.42 10.75 11.86
N VAL A 176 22.97 9.61 12.25
CA VAL A 176 24.28 9.12 11.78
C VAL A 176 24.06 7.75 11.15
N ASN A 177 24.42 7.59 9.88
CA ASN A 177 24.15 6.38 9.09
C ASN A 177 22.66 5.97 9.06
N GLY A 178 21.75 6.96 9.12
CA GLY A 178 20.30 6.74 9.10
C GLY A 178 19.66 6.44 10.45
N GLU A 179 20.46 6.21 11.50
CA GLU A 179 19.97 5.94 12.86
C GLU A 179 19.95 7.23 13.69
N SER A 180 18.89 7.43 14.50
CA SER A 180 18.79 8.56 15.43
C SER A 180 19.85 8.45 16.52
N ARG A 181 20.69 9.48 16.67
CA ARG A 181 21.78 9.57 17.64
C ARG A 181 21.67 10.85 18.45
N PHE A 182 22.06 10.80 19.72
CA PHE A 182 22.23 11.99 20.52
C PHE A 182 23.62 12.57 20.27
N LEU A 183 23.69 13.79 19.74
CA LEU A 183 24.92 14.43 19.29
C LEU A 183 25.19 15.71 20.09
N ARG A 184 26.48 16.02 20.27
CA ARG A 184 26.97 17.27 20.85
C ARG A 184 27.88 17.98 19.85
N VAL A 185 27.66 19.28 19.66
CA VAL A 185 28.55 20.16 18.90
C VAL A 185 29.22 21.15 19.84
N THR A 186 30.56 21.14 19.82
CA THR A 186 31.41 22.06 20.59
C THR A 186 32.61 22.44 19.72
N GLY A 187 32.89 23.74 19.57
CA GLY A 187 34.05 24.20 18.79
C GLY A 187 34.05 23.74 17.33
N GLY A 188 32.87 23.54 16.72
CA GLY A 188 32.73 23.06 15.34
C GLY A 188 32.91 21.55 15.15
N GLN A 189 33.19 20.79 16.21
CA GLN A 189 33.25 19.33 16.16
C GLN A 189 31.96 18.70 16.66
N THR A 190 31.43 17.75 15.90
CA THR A 190 30.27 16.93 16.29
C THR A 190 30.76 15.62 16.90
N VAL A 191 30.35 15.34 18.13
CA VAL A 191 30.67 14.10 18.86
C VAL A 191 29.36 13.38 19.20
N GLN A 192 29.33 12.08 18.99
CA GLN A 192 28.21 11.25 19.43
C GLN A 192 28.25 11.09 20.96
N VAL A 193 27.16 11.45 21.63
CA VAL A 193 27.00 11.31 23.09
C VAL A 193 26.33 9.98 23.42
N SER A 194 25.32 9.58 22.64
CA SER A 194 24.56 8.35 22.89
C SER A 194 24.04 7.70 21.60
N ASN A 195 23.75 6.39 21.67
CA ASN A 195 23.29 5.61 20.53
C ASN A 195 21.82 5.88 20.17
N ARG A 196 21.03 6.43 21.11
CA ARG A 196 19.72 6.99 20.82
C ARG A 196 19.54 8.28 21.61
N GLY A 197 18.73 9.17 21.04
CA GLY A 197 18.29 10.38 21.70
C GLY A 197 16.80 10.51 21.48
N LEU A 198 16.04 10.39 22.55
CA LEU A 198 14.57 10.34 22.55
C LEU A 198 13.98 11.67 23.01
N ALA A 199 14.53 12.23 24.09
CA ALA A 199 14.12 13.53 24.63
C ALA A 199 15.28 14.19 25.38
N LEU A 200 15.23 15.51 25.52
CA LEU A 200 16.26 16.33 26.19
C LEU A 200 15.62 17.54 26.87
N THR A 201 16.14 17.93 28.04
CA THR A 201 15.69 19.10 28.81
C THR A 201 16.76 19.55 29.80
N THR A 202 16.68 20.77 30.32
CA THR A 202 17.53 21.24 31.42
C THR A 202 16.75 21.30 32.72
N PHE A 203 17.37 20.84 33.81
CA PHE A 203 16.81 20.89 35.16
C PHE A 203 17.94 21.05 36.19
N GLN A 204 17.81 21.99 37.13
CA GLN A 204 18.79 22.24 38.20
C GLN A 204 20.25 22.37 37.74
N SER A 205 20.49 23.17 36.68
CA SER A 205 21.83 23.35 36.08
C SER A 205 22.47 22.04 35.56
N LYS A 206 21.64 21.05 35.22
CA LYS A 206 22.04 19.82 34.53
C LYS A 206 21.23 19.66 33.26
N LEU A 207 21.84 19.09 32.24
CA LEU A 207 21.17 18.65 31.02
C LEU A 207 20.75 17.20 31.20
N PHE A 208 19.46 16.91 31.11
CA PHE A 208 18.92 15.56 31.12
C PHE A 208 18.59 15.10 29.69
N PHE A 209 18.82 13.82 29.38
CA PHE A 209 18.45 13.22 28.10
C PHE A 209 18.04 11.75 28.24
N VAL A 210 17.28 11.23 27.27
CA VAL A 210 16.76 9.86 27.26
C VAL A 210 17.30 9.09 26.05
N ASP A 211 17.82 7.87 26.25
CA ASP A 211 18.22 6.90 25.19
C ASP A 211 17.41 5.59 25.30
N ASP A 212 17.37 5.06 26.52
CA ASP A 212 16.48 4.00 27.05
C ASP A 212 16.31 4.21 28.57
N ARG A 213 17.30 4.88 29.18
CA ARG A 213 17.31 5.42 30.53
C ARG A 213 17.43 6.93 30.47
N ILE A 214 17.21 7.58 31.61
CA ILE A 214 17.49 9.00 31.79
C ILE A 214 18.95 9.16 32.22
N TYR A 215 19.66 10.06 31.55
CA TYR A 215 21.03 10.45 31.84
C TYR A 215 21.08 11.95 32.14
N SER A 216 22.11 12.41 32.86
CA SER A 216 22.35 13.83 33.09
C SER A 216 23.81 14.23 32.87
N ILE A 217 24.02 15.50 32.49
CA ILE A 217 25.32 16.14 32.26
C ILE A 217 25.37 17.42 33.10
N GLU A 218 26.42 17.58 33.90
CA GLU A 218 26.65 18.78 34.70
C GLU A 218 27.46 19.82 33.91
N GLU A 219 27.17 21.10 34.12
CA GLU A 219 27.73 22.21 33.32
C GLU A 219 29.26 22.30 33.37
N ASN A 220 29.88 21.92 34.50
CA ASN A 220 31.32 22.09 34.75
C ASN A 220 32.18 20.85 34.46
N ASN A 221 31.57 19.70 34.15
CA ASN A 221 32.29 18.47 33.84
C ASN A 221 32.41 18.33 32.31
N GLY A 222 33.33 19.07 31.71
CA GLY A 222 33.63 19.06 30.26
C GLY A 222 34.04 17.69 29.69
N VAL A 223 34.23 16.69 30.55
CA VAL A 223 34.39 15.29 30.19
C VAL A 223 33.11 14.57 30.59
N LEU A 224 32.50 13.85 29.64
CA LEU A 224 31.49 12.82 29.90
C LEU A 224 32.13 11.73 30.79
N SER A 225 32.38 12.03 32.05
CA SER A 225 32.74 11.00 33.01
C SER A 225 31.47 10.17 33.16
N ASN A 226 31.57 8.87 32.91
CA ASN A 226 30.49 7.88 32.99
C ASN A 226 29.83 7.77 34.38
N ARG A 227 29.87 8.82 35.22
CA ARG A 227 29.08 8.92 36.46
C ARG A 227 27.63 9.20 36.10
N GLN A 228 27.00 8.10 35.69
CA GLN A 228 25.57 7.92 35.61
C GLN A 228 24.93 8.42 36.91
N ALA A 229 24.14 9.50 36.84
CA ALA A 229 22.87 9.46 37.55
C ALA A 229 22.01 8.44 36.78
N ALA A 230 22.34 7.15 36.93
CA ALA A 230 21.38 6.13 36.59
C ALA A 230 20.30 6.33 37.64
N LEU A 231 19.14 6.85 37.24
CA LEU A 231 17.92 6.47 37.93
C LEU A 231 18.02 4.96 38.07
N SER A 232 18.12 4.49 39.31
CA SER A 232 18.40 3.08 39.60
C SER A 232 17.42 2.27 38.78
N TYR A 233 17.95 1.42 37.92
CA TYR A 233 17.20 0.53 37.06
C TYR A 233 16.07 -0.16 37.84
N VAL A 234 14.85 0.36 37.74
CA VAL A 234 13.65 -0.37 38.16
C VAL A 234 13.28 -1.17 36.92
N GLY A 235 13.55 -2.48 36.98
CA GLY A 235 13.71 -3.31 35.78
C GLY A 235 12.51 -3.30 34.83
N GLY A 236 12.81 -3.31 33.53
CA GLY A 236 11.81 -3.46 32.45
C GLY A 236 11.19 -2.16 31.94
N ASP A 237 11.54 -1.02 32.53
CA ASP A 237 10.89 0.27 32.26
C ASP A 237 11.51 0.99 31.04
N VAL A 238 10.67 1.47 30.10
CA VAL A 238 11.07 2.25 28.93
C VAL A 238 10.58 3.69 29.09
N VAL A 239 11.50 4.65 29.16
CA VAL A 239 11.16 6.08 29.28
C VAL A 239 10.71 6.61 27.92
N GLN A 240 9.51 7.15 27.87
CA GLN A 240 8.90 7.72 26.66
C GLN A 240 9.10 9.24 26.54
N GLY A 241 9.40 9.94 27.63
CA GLY A 241 9.56 11.39 27.53
C GLY A 241 9.88 12.04 28.85
N ILE A 242 10.37 13.26 28.79
CA ILE A 242 10.69 14.11 29.94
C ILE A 242 10.11 15.51 29.73
N TRP A 243 9.63 16.12 30.80
CA TRP A 243 9.10 17.48 30.84
C TRP A 243 9.54 18.16 32.13
N VAL A 244 9.77 19.47 32.11
CA VAL A 244 10.14 20.23 33.31
C VAL A 244 9.19 21.41 33.46
N GLU A 245 8.58 21.53 34.64
CA GLU A 245 7.65 22.61 34.97
C GLU A 245 7.65 22.87 36.48
N ASN A 246 7.66 24.15 36.88
CA ASN A 246 7.59 24.58 38.28
C ASN A 246 8.66 23.91 39.18
N ASP A 247 9.90 23.84 38.71
CA ASP A 247 11.02 23.15 39.40
C ASP A 247 10.76 21.67 39.72
N VAL A 248 9.87 21.02 38.96
CA VAL A 248 9.62 19.57 39.00
C VAL A 248 9.87 18.99 37.62
N MET A 249 10.64 17.91 37.58
CA MET A 249 10.83 17.10 36.38
C MET A 249 9.81 15.96 36.36
N TYR A 250 9.04 15.87 35.29
CA TYR A 250 8.10 14.80 35.01
C TYR A 250 8.68 13.89 33.94
N TYR A 251 8.45 12.59 34.06
CA TYR A 251 8.85 11.66 33.01
C TYR A 251 7.83 10.55 32.84
N LYS A 252 7.49 10.30 31.57
CA LYS A 252 6.52 9.29 31.16
C LYS A 252 7.25 7.97 30.95
N VAL A 253 6.77 6.90 31.55
CA VAL A 253 7.44 5.60 31.58
C VAL A 253 6.46 4.50 31.28
N ASN A 254 6.86 3.58 30.39
CA ASN A 254 6.20 2.29 30.22
C ASN A 254 6.83 1.29 31.17
N ARG A 255 6.09 0.93 32.23
CA ARG A 255 6.51 -0.11 33.16
C ARG A 255 6.09 -1.47 32.69
N ASN A 256 6.96 -2.44 32.89
CA ASN A 256 6.62 -3.82 32.56
C ASN A 256 5.99 -4.53 33.76
N CYS A 257 4.66 -4.51 33.83
CA CYS A 257 3.91 -5.06 34.95
C CYS A 257 3.41 -6.46 34.63
N MET A 258 3.61 -7.40 35.55
CA MET A 258 3.06 -8.75 35.41
C MET A 258 1.53 -8.68 35.54
N ASP A 259 0.82 -9.16 34.52
CA ASP A 259 -0.61 -9.38 34.57
C ASP A 259 -0.88 -10.58 35.51
N PRO A 260 -1.57 -10.38 36.64
CA PRO A 260 -1.78 -11.42 37.64
C PRO A 260 -2.67 -12.56 37.13
N CYS A 261 -3.48 -12.32 36.11
CA CYS A 261 -4.38 -13.34 35.57
C CYS A 261 -3.69 -14.23 34.52
N THR A 262 -2.73 -13.69 33.77
CA THR A 262 -2.10 -14.43 32.66
C THR A 262 -0.65 -14.84 32.94
N GLY A 263 0.02 -14.21 33.92
CA GLY A 263 1.45 -14.36 34.17
C GLY A 263 2.34 -13.71 33.11
N TRP A 264 1.75 -13.05 32.10
CA TRP A 264 2.49 -12.32 31.08
C TRP A 264 2.75 -10.89 31.50
N TYR A 265 3.74 -10.29 30.86
CA TYR A 265 4.23 -8.96 31.11
C TYR A 265 3.55 -7.97 30.17
N GLY A 266 2.83 -7.00 30.73
CA GLY A 266 2.17 -5.90 30.01
C GLY A 266 2.91 -4.58 30.22
N TYR A 267 3.10 -3.81 29.14
CA TYR A 267 3.62 -2.45 29.24
C TYR A 267 2.51 -1.50 29.64
N VAL A 268 2.63 -0.89 30.82
CA VAL A 268 1.66 0.01 31.42
C VAL A 268 2.30 1.38 31.60
N SER A 269 1.66 2.43 31.11
CA SER A 269 2.22 3.77 31.18
C SER A 269 1.91 4.44 32.52
N THR A 270 2.90 5.15 33.06
CA THR A 270 2.71 6.06 34.20
C THR A 270 3.54 7.33 34.04
N ILE A 271 3.32 8.30 34.92
CA ILE A 271 4.11 9.51 35.04
C ILE A 271 4.77 9.52 36.41
N PHE A 272 6.07 9.69 36.41
CA PHE A 272 6.83 10.00 37.62
C PHE A 272 7.09 11.49 37.71
N SER A 273 7.18 12.00 38.94
CA SER A 273 7.69 13.35 39.23
C SER A 273 8.95 13.26 40.08
N SER A 274 9.83 14.25 39.92
CA SER A 274 11.10 14.36 40.62
C SER A 274 11.40 15.82 40.96
N SER A 275 11.73 16.10 42.22
CA SER A 275 12.05 17.46 42.68
C SER A 275 13.56 17.76 42.68
N THR A 276 14.40 16.72 42.62
CA THR A 276 15.87 16.81 42.66
C THR A 276 16.55 16.18 41.44
N GLY A 277 15.77 15.56 40.55
CA GLY A 277 16.27 14.77 39.43
C GLY A 277 16.82 13.39 39.83
N THR A 278 16.78 13.07 41.13
CA THR A 278 17.32 11.81 41.69
C THR A 278 16.30 11.09 42.59
N ASP A 279 15.41 11.84 43.23
CA ASP A 279 14.20 11.33 43.87
C ASP A 279 13.10 11.12 42.83
N TYR A 280 12.21 10.17 43.08
CA TYR A 280 11.05 10.04 42.21
C TYR A 280 9.83 9.52 42.92
N THR A 281 8.69 10.02 42.49
CA THR A 281 7.37 9.61 42.95
C THR A 281 6.55 9.22 41.74
N ASP A 282 6.12 7.96 41.69
CA ASP A 282 5.13 7.52 40.71
C ASP A 282 3.80 8.21 41.05
N LEU A 283 3.31 9.07 40.17
CA LEU A 283 2.08 9.84 40.41
C LEU A 283 0.84 8.95 40.44
N ARG A 284 0.96 7.70 39.97
CA ARG A 284 -0.09 6.68 40.09
C ARG A 284 0.01 5.85 41.39
N GLY A 285 1.07 6.00 42.18
CA GLY A 285 1.40 5.10 43.29
C GLY A 285 2.21 3.90 42.78
N ASP A 286 1.99 2.68 43.29
CA ASP A 286 2.61 1.52 42.64
C ASP A 286 1.80 1.16 41.37
N THR A 287 2.29 1.61 40.21
CA THR A 287 1.63 1.35 38.91
C THR A 287 1.37 -0.13 38.66
N CYS A 288 2.28 -1.02 39.05
CA CYS A 288 2.12 -2.44 38.79
C CYS A 288 1.12 -3.09 39.76
N ASP A 289 1.08 -2.64 41.02
CA ASP A 289 0.03 -3.07 41.95
C ASP A 289 -1.34 -2.50 41.58
N ALA A 290 -1.40 -1.25 41.12
CA ALA A 290 -2.64 -0.63 40.63
C ALA A 290 -3.17 -1.37 39.40
N TRP A 291 -2.28 -1.72 38.46
CA TRP A 291 -2.60 -2.56 37.31
C TRP A 291 -3.10 -3.95 37.74
N SER A 292 -2.38 -4.61 38.65
CA SER A 292 -2.72 -5.93 39.17
C SER A 292 -4.08 -5.92 39.88
N THR A 293 -4.34 -4.91 40.71
CA THR A 293 -5.59 -4.74 41.45
C THR A 293 -6.75 -4.51 40.50
N LEU A 294 -6.57 -3.65 39.49
CA LEU A 294 -7.60 -3.41 38.47
C LEU A 294 -7.94 -4.70 37.75
N LYS A 295 -6.93 -5.46 37.30
CA LYS A 295 -7.12 -6.75 36.64
C LYS A 295 -7.83 -7.79 37.51
N GLN A 296 -7.46 -7.88 38.78
CA GLN A 296 -8.12 -8.77 39.73
C GLN A 296 -9.57 -8.36 40.03
N SER A 297 -9.88 -7.06 39.96
CA SER A 297 -11.24 -6.54 40.21
C SER A 297 -12.17 -6.68 39.00
N GLU A 298 -11.64 -6.56 37.79
CA GLU A 298 -12.41 -6.61 36.54
C GLU A 298 -12.64 -8.04 36.05
N SER A 299 -11.67 -8.91 36.31
CA SER A 299 -11.77 -10.33 36.10
C SER A 299 -11.54 -11.01 37.43
N ALA A 300 -12.56 -11.68 37.97
CA ALA A 300 -12.28 -12.86 38.77
C ALA A 300 -11.37 -13.72 37.88
N CYS A 301 -10.04 -13.65 38.07
CA CYS A 301 -9.06 -14.33 37.23
C CYS A 301 -9.51 -15.78 37.19
N GLY A 302 -10.21 -16.15 36.12
CA GLY A 302 -11.09 -17.28 36.18
C GLY A 302 -10.24 -18.48 36.49
N THR A 303 -10.45 -19.13 37.63
CA THR A 303 -9.81 -20.40 37.99
C THR A 303 -10.30 -21.53 37.09
N GLY A 304 -10.75 -21.23 35.87
CA GLY A 304 -10.97 -22.19 34.81
C GLY A 304 -9.61 -22.78 34.47
N ASP A 305 -9.42 -24.01 34.95
CA ASP A 305 -8.31 -24.90 34.70
C ASP A 305 -7.46 -24.52 33.49
N LEU A 306 -6.19 -24.29 33.80
CA LEU A 306 -5.07 -23.98 32.92
C LEU A 306 -4.82 -25.12 31.91
N GLY A 307 -5.71 -25.24 30.94
CA GLY A 307 -5.66 -26.18 29.83
C GLY A 307 -5.51 -25.49 28.48
N GLY A 308 -4.58 -24.55 28.37
CA GLY A 308 -4.05 -24.07 27.08
C GLY A 308 -4.93 -23.06 26.33
N VAL A 309 -4.31 -21.91 26.07
CA VAL A 309 -4.10 -21.28 24.76
C VAL A 309 -4.00 -19.78 25.04
N SER A 310 -2.78 -19.27 24.86
CA SER A 310 -2.47 -17.85 24.77
C SER A 310 -3.55 -17.15 23.95
N SER A 311 -4.25 -16.20 24.55
CA SER A 311 -5.30 -15.41 23.94
C SER A 311 -4.70 -14.48 22.90
N VAL A 312 -4.33 -15.07 21.76
CA VAL A 312 -4.15 -14.35 20.52
C VAL A 312 -5.47 -13.67 20.21
N LEU A 313 -5.40 -12.38 19.92
CA LEU A 313 -6.53 -11.55 19.48
C LEU A 313 -7.40 -12.39 18.54
N PRO A 314 -8.67 -12.67 18.90
CA PRO A 314 -9.56 -13.41 18.04
C PRO A 314 -9.63 -12.65 16.72
N GLY A 315 -9.22 -13.29 15.64
CA GLY A 315 -9.50 -12.78 14.30
C GLY A 315 -11.00 -12.53 14.13
N PRO A 316 -11.41 -11.81 13.08
CA PRO A 316 -12.84 -11.68 12.77
C PRO A 316 -13.47 -13.08 12.75
N SER A 317 -14.64 -13.20 13.41
CA SER A 317 -15.30 -14.49 13.51
C SER A 317 -15.57 -15.07 12.11
N VAL A 318 -15.58 -16.39 12.01
CA VAL A 318 -15.85 -17.10 10.74
C VAL A 318 -17.16 -16.60 10.11
N GLU A 319 -18.17 -16.34 10.93
CA GLU A 319 -19.47 -15.79 10.53
C GLU A 319 -19.34 -14.37 9.96
N SER A 320 -18.49 -13.54 10.56
CA SER A 320 -18.21 -12.17 10.08
C SER A 320 -17.56 -12.21 8.69
N ILE A 321 -16.55 -13.06 8.49
CA ILE A 321 -15.88 -13.16 7.18
C ILE A 321 -16.84 -13.71 6.11
N TRP A 322 -17.65 -14.72 6.44
CA TRP A 322 -18.70 -15.20 5.53
C TRP A 322 -19.71 -14.12 5.19
N GLY A 323 -20.17 -13.36 6.18
CA GLY A 323 -21.09 -12.26 5.93
C GLY A 323 -20.45 -11.17 5.06
N VAL A 324 -19.15 -10.90 5.19
CA VAL A 324 -18.42 -10.02 4.25
C VAL A 324 -18.43 -10.58 2.83
N ILE A 325 -18.14 -11.86 2.63
CA ILE A 325 -18.19 -12.49 1.30
C ILE A 325 -19.58 -12.34 0.67
N PHE A 326 -20.62 -12.74 1.42
CA PHE A 326 -21.98 -12.78 0.93
C PHE A 326 -22.59 -11.40 0.70
N MET A 327 -22.22 -10.40 1.52
CA MET A 327 -22.76 -9.05 1.38
C MET A 327 -21.94 -8.20 0.40
N ALA A 328 -20.61 -8.34 0.35
CA ALA A 328 -19.74 -7.52 -0.47
C ALA A 328 -19.46 -8.09 -1.86
N ALA A 329 -18.92 -9.32 -1.94
CA ALA A 329 -18.38 -9.84 -3.18
C ALA A 329 -19.45 -10.46 -4.09
N VAL A 330 -20.37 -11.24 -3.52
CA VAL A 330 -21.35 -12.01 -4.29
C VAL A 330 -22.32 -11.11 -5.09
N PRO A 331 -22.94 -10.06 -4.53
CA PRO A 331 -23.86 -9.21 -5.29
C PRO A 331 -23.16 -8.48 -6.44
N MET A 332 -21.94 -8.00 -6.21
CA MET A 332 -21.12 -7.37 -7.23
C MET A 332 -20.77 -8.34 -8.37
N LEU A 333 -20.39 -9.58 -8.04
CA LEU A 333 -20.10 -10.60 -9.06
C LEU A 333 -21.34 -10.96 -9.87
N ILE A 334 -22.47 -11.22 -9.22
CA ILE A 334 -23.73 -11.56 -9.90
C ILE A 334 -24.13 -10.42 -10.84
N LEU A 335 -24.13 -9.18 -10.35
CA LEU A 335 -24.44 -8.00 -11.16
C LEU A 335 -23.49 -7.90 -12.36
N SER A 336 -22.18 -8.07 -12.12
CA SER A 336 -21.16 -7.96 -13.17
C SER A 336 -21.32 -9.06 -14.24
N PHE A 337 -21.59 -10.31 -13.85
CA PHE A 337 -21.84 -11.39 -14.81
C PHE A 337 -23.13 -11.17 -15.59
N VAL A 338 -24.23 -10.80 -14.92
CA VAL A 338 -25.52 -10.57 -15.57
C VAL A 338 -25.41 -9.44 -16.58
N VAL A 339 -24.79 -8.32 -16.21
CA VAL A 339 -24.63 -7.16 -17.11
C VAL A 339 -23.62 -7.47 -18.21
N LEU A 340 -22.52 -8.17 -17.94
CA LEU A 340 -21.57 -8.61 -18.97
C LEU A 340 -22.28 -9.45 -20.05
N ILE A 341 -23.08 -10.44 -19.66
CA ILE A 341 -23.76 -11.35 -20.59
C ILE A 341 -24.92 -10.64 -21.31
N ARG A 342 -25.77 -9.90 -20.58
CA ARG A 342 -26.99 -9.29 -21.14
C ARG A 342 -26.72 -8.02 -21.93
N LYS A 343 -25.77 -7.20 -21.48
CA LYS A 343 -25.48 -5.88 -22.04
C LYS A 343 -24.18 -5.84 -22.84
N LYS A 344 -23.41 -6.94 -22.88
CA LYS A 344 -22.12 -7.03 -23.59
C LYS A 344 -21.18 -5.90 -23.17
N MET A 345 -21.05 -5.69 -21.85
CA MET A 345 -20.23 -4.63 -21.24
C MET A 345 -18.87 -5.18 -20.78
N PRO A 346 -17.83 -5.12 -21.63
CA PRO A 346 -16.59 -5.87 -21.43
C PRO A 346 -15.74 -5.41 -20.25
N GLY A 347 -15.90 -4.16 -19.80
CA GLY A 347 -15.15 -3.62 -18.68
C GLY A 347 -15.46 -4.32 -17.36
N LEU A 348 -16.64 -4.94 -17.25
CA LEU A 348 -17.05 -5.71 -16.07
C LEU A 348 -16.18 -6.94 -15.81
N PHE A 349 -15.32 -7.33 -16.76
CA PHE A 349 -14.24 -8.29 -16.48
C PHE A 349 -13.38 -7.84 -15.29
N PHE A 350 -13.14 -6.53 -15.13
CA PHE A 350 -12.36 -6.01 -14.01
C PHE A 350 -13.04 -6.28 -12.66
N ASN A 351 -14.36 -6.08 -12.57
CA ASN A 351 -15.15 -6.41 -11.39
C ASN A 351 -15.17 -7.92 -11.12
N ILE A 352 -15.33 -8.74 -12.17
CA ILE A 352 -15.32 -10.20 -12.04
C ILE A 352 -13.96 -10.68 -11.52
N PHE A 353 -12.86 -10.19 -12.10
CA PHE A 353 -11.50 -10.49 -11.67
C PHE A 353 -11.28 -10.09 -10.21
N GLY A 354 -11.60 -8.84 -9.85
CA GLY A 354 -11.47 -8.33 -8.48
C GLY A 354 -12.35 -9.07 -7.47
N GLY A 355 -13.58 -9.43 -7.86
CA GLY A 355 -14.50 -10.18 -7.01
C GLY A 355 -14.05 -11.60 -6.74
N ILE A 356 -13.51 -12.31 -7.74
CA ILE A 356 -12.91 -13.65 -7.54
C ILE A 356 -11.73 -13.55 -6.58
N VAL A 357 -10.85 -12.56 -6.77
CA VAL A 357 -9.72 -12.30 -5.87
C VAL A 357 -10.21 -12.02 -4.44
N ALA A 358 -11.22 -11.18 -4.27
CA ALA A 358 -11.81 -10.87 -2.97
C ALA A 358 -12.37 -12.12 -2.29
N ILE A 359 -13.08 -12.99 -3.03
CA ILE A 359 -13.57 -14.27 -2.49
C ILE A 359 -12.40 -15.14 -2.02
N VAL A 360 -11.35 -15.30 -2.82
CA VAL A 360 -10.19 -16.12 -2.43
C VAL A 360 -9.49 -15.56 -1.19
N VAL A 361 -9.31 -14.24 -1.11
CA VAL A 361 -8.73 -13.58 0.07
C VAL A 361 -9.57 -13.88 1.31
N MET A 362 -10.88 -13.78 1.21
CA MET A 362 -11.77 -14.03 2.34
C MET A 362 -11.86 -15.52 2.70
N VAL A 363 -11.85 -16.44 1.71
CA VAL A 363 -11.80 -17.89 1.95
C VAL A 363 -10.48 -18.29 2.59
N TYR A 364 -9.35 -17.70 2.15
CA TYR A 364 -8.07 -17.91 2.80
C TYR A 364 -8.11 -17.43 4.26
N ALA A 365 -8.69 -16.25 4.50
CA ALA A 365 -8.86 -15.72 5.85
C ALA A 365 -9.75 -16.64 6.71
N LEU A 366 -10.81 -17.22 6.15
CA LEU A 366 -11.68 -18.21 6.83
C LEU A 366 -10.93 -19.47 7.24
N VAL A 367 -10.17 -20.07 6.30
CA VAL A 367 -9.46 -21.32 6.53
C VAL A 367 -8.28 -21.13 7.50
N ASN A 368 -7.59 -19.99 7.40
CA ASN A 368 -6.42 -19.67 8.22
C ASN A 368 -6.76 -18.71 9.38
N THR A 369 -8.00 -18.76 9.88
CA THR A 369 -8.42 -18.01 11.09
C THR A 369 -7.71 -18.46 12.36
N LEU A 370 -7.02 -19.61 12.34
CA LEU A 370 -6.30 -20.12 13.50
C LEU A 370 -4.97 -19.35 13.68
N PRO A 371 -4.71 -18.77 14.86
CA PRO A 371 -3.51 -17.98 15.12
C PRO A 371 -2.24 -18.81 15.30
N THR A 372 -2.16 -20.00 14.71
CA THR A 372 -0.98 -20.85 14.78
C THR A 372 0.11 -20.26 13.89
N GLN A 373 0.83 -19.29 14.44
CA GLN A 373 2.17 -18.83 14.07
C GLN A 373 2.41 -18.58 12.57
N GLY A 374 1.97 -17.41 12.08
CA GLY A 374 2.71 -16.75 11.00
C GLY A 374 1.86 -15.95 10.03
N GLY A 375 1.76 -14.62 10.24
CA GLY A 375 1.35 -13.70 9.17
C GLY A 375 2.23 -13.77 7.91
N LEU A 376 3.39 -14.44 8.01
CA LEU A 376 4.25 -14.81 6.88
C LEU A 376 3.54 -15.75 5.88
N ASP A 377 2.61 -16.58 6.33
CA ASP A 377 1.91 -17.52 5.45
C ASP A 377 0.90 -16.83 4.54
N ALA A 378 0.23 -15.77 5.00
CA ALA A 378 -0.73 -15.02 4.19
C ALA A 378 -0.04 -14.32 3.01
N VAL A 379 1.07 -13.63 3.29
CA VAL A 379 1.86 -12.94 2.26
C VAL A 379 2.40 -13.94 1.24
N ASN A 380 2.93 -15.08 1.70
CA ASN A 380 3.42 -16.13 0.82
C ASN A 380 2.30 -16.76 -0.01
N PHE A 381 1.15 -17.07 0.61
CA PHE A 381 -0.02 -17.58 -0.10
C PHE A 381 -0.46 -16.63 -1.19
N PHE A 382 -0.67 -15.34 -0.89
CA PHE A 382 -1.13 -14.38 -1.89
C PHE A 382 -0.12 -14.18 -3.02
N LYS A 383 1.18 -14.14 -2.72
CA LYS A 383 2.24 -14.09 -3.75
C LYS A 383 2.09 -15.22 -4.77
N TRP A 384 1.98 -16.47 -4.29
CA TRP A 384 1.87 -17.63 -5.17
C TRP A 384 0.50 -17.72 -5.85
N PHE A 385 -0.58 -17.44 -5.13
CA PHE A 385 -1.94 -17.41 -5.68
C PHE A 385 -2.03 -16.42 -6.84
N PHE A 386 -1.64 -15.16 -6.64
CA PHE A 386 -1.71 -14.16 -7.71
C PHE A 386 -0.84 -14.54 -8.90
N LEU A 387 0.35 -15.13 -8.66
CA LEU A 387 1.25 -15.53 -9.74
C LEU A 387 0.61 -16.63 -10.58
N ILE A 388 0.11 -17.68 -9.94
CA ILE A 388 -0.53 -18.81 -10.62
C ILE A 388 -1.81 -18.35 -11.33
N PHE A 389 -2.67 -17.60 -10.62
CA PHE A 389 -3.95 -17.12 -11.13
C PHE A 389 -3.77 -16.24 -12.38
N THR A 390 -2.85 -15.28 -12.34
CA THR A 390 -2.56 -14.42 -13.49
C THR A 390 -1.84 -15.17 -14.61
N SER A 391 -0.93 -16.10 -14.30
CA SER A 391 -0.25 -16.92 -15.32
C SER A 391 -1.23 -17.79 -16.11
N VAL A 392 -2.14 -18.48 -15.41
CA VAL A 392 -3.17 -19.33 -16.04
C VAL A 392 -4.06 -18.50 -16.96
N GLN A 393 -4.51 -17.32 -16.51
CA GLN A 393 -5.31 -16.43 -17.33
C GLN A 393 -4.53 -15.88 -18.52
N TRP A 394 -3.24 -15.60 -18.36
CA TRP A 394 -2.37 -15.14 -19.45
C TRP A 394 -2.26 -16.19 -20.55
N ILE A 395 -2.03 -17.45 -20.17
CA ILE A 395 -2.01 -18.60 -21.08
C ILE A 395 -3.37 -18.75 -21.77
N ALA A 396 -4.48 -18.67 -21.03
CA ALA A 396 -5.82 -18.77 -21.59
C ALA A 396 -6.13 -17.65 -22.60
N LEU A 397 -5.71 -16.41 -22.33
CA LEU A 397 -5.88 -15.27 -23.24
C LEU A 397 -5.05 -15.42 -24.52
N VAL A 398 -3.82 -15.93 -24.41
CA VAL A 398 -2.97 -16.24 -25.56
C VAL A 398 -3.61 -17.37 -26.38
N ALA A 399 -4.02 -18.46 -25.74
CA ALA A 399 -4.67 -19.58 -26.42
C ALA A 399 -5.97 -19.13 -27.12
N TRP A 400 -6.80 -18.33 -26.45
CA TRP A 400 -8.01 -17.76 -27.04
C TRP A 400 -7.69 -16.87 -28.26
N SER A 401 -6.62 -16.07 -28.18
CA SER A 401 -6.16 -15.21 -29.28
C SER A 401 -5.67 -15.97 -30.49
N LEU A 402 -5.11 -17.17 -30.28
CA LEU A 402 -4.63 -18.04 -31.35
C LEU A 402 -5.76 -18.89 -31.93
N ALA A 403 -6.71 -19.32 -31.09
CA ALA A 403 -7.82 -20.18 -31.50
C ALA A 403 -8.90 -19.44 -32.30
N VAL A 404 -9.11 -18.15 -32.04
CA VAL A 404 -10.19 -17.37 -32.66
C VAL A 404 -9.62 -16.16 -33.39
N GLU A 405 -9.54 -16.26 -34.72
CA GLU A 405 -8.93 -15.23 -35.56
C GLU A 405 -9.81 -13.99 -35.76
N LYS A 406 -11.14 -14.18 -35.85
CA LYS A 406 -12.11 -13.09 -36.01
C LYS A 406 -13.16 -13.18 -34.91
N GLN A 407 -13.24 -12.16 -34.06
CA GLN A 407 -14.21 -12.07 -32.97
C GLN A 407 -15.24 -10.97 -33.24
N GLU A 408 -16.38 -11.06 -32.58
CA GLU A 408 -17.33 -9.94 -32.50
C GLU A 408 -16.68 -8.74 -31.80
N GLU A 409 -17.07 -7.52 -32.18
CA GLU A 409 -16.45 -6.29 -31.68
C GLU A 409 -16.39 -6.19 -30.14
N TRP A 410 -17.48 -6.59 -29.46
CA TRP A 410 -17.54 -6.56 -28.00
C TRP A 410 -16.62 -7.61 -27.34
N LEU A 411 -16.35 -8.73 -28.02
CA LEU A 411 -15.39 -9.74 -27.55
C LEU A 411 -13.95 -9.25 -27.70
N GLU A 412 -13.64 -8.54 -28.78
CA GLU A 412 -12.34 -7.87 -28.92
C GLU A 412 -12.12 -6.82 -27.83
N GLU A 413 -13.17 -6.08 -27.46
CA GLU A 413 -13.12 -5.14 -26.34
C GLU A 413 -12.99 -5.89 -24.99
N LEU A 414 -13.69 -7.01 -24.78
CA LEU A 414 -13.53 -7.88 -23.60
C LEU A 414 -12.11 -8.39 -23.45
N LYS A 415 -11.54 -8.89 -24.54
CA LYS A 415 -10.14 -9.32 -24.61
C LYS A 415 -9.19 -8.16 -24.30
N THR A 416 -9.49 -6.94 -24.72
CA THR A 416 -8.69 -5.74 -24.37
C THR A 416 -8.69 -5.49 -22.87
N TRP A 417 -9.87 -5.50 -22.24
CA TRP A 417 -9.99 -5.35 -20.78
C TRP A 417 -9.30 -6.48 -20.02
N ALA A 418 -9.54 -7.72 -20.43
CA ALA A 418 -8.95 -8.89 -19.79
C ALA A 418 -7.43 -8.89 -19.90
N THR A 419 -6.90 -8.61 -21.10
CA THR A 419 -5.43 -8.54 -21.27
C THR A 419 -4.81 -7.40 -20.49
N GLY A 420 -5.48 -6.24 -20.41
CA GLY A 420 -5.02 -5.12 -19.58
C GLY A 420 -4.96 -5.47 -18.09
N VAL A 421 -6.06 -5.97 -17.52
CA VAL A 421 -6.16 -6.31 -16.10
C VAL A 421 -5.17 -7.42 -15.73
N VAL A 422 -5.13 -8.52 -16.50
CA VAL A 422 -4.26 -9.66 -16.21
C VAL A 422 -2.79 -9.30 -16.43
N GLY A 423 -2.46 -8.60 -17.50
CA GLY A 423 -1.07 -8.21 -17.81
C GLY A 423 -0.48 -7.24 -16.79
N VAL A 424 -1.26 -6.25 -16.33
CA VAL A 424 -0.82 -5.32 -15.26
C VAL A 424 -0.69 -6.07 -13.93
N THR A 425 -1.66 -6.92 -13.57
CA THR A 425 -1.60 -7.66 -12.31
C THR A 425 -0.44 -8.66 -12.28
N PHE A 426 -0.18 -9.35 -13.40
CA PHE A 426 0.99 -10.24 -13.54
C PHE A 426 2.30 -9.47 -13.37
N PHE A 427 2.44 -8.32 -14.04
CA PHE A 427 3.61 -7.44 -13.89
C PHE A 427 3.84 -7.00 -12.44
N ILE A 428 2.80 -6.59 -11.73
CA ILE A 428 2.92 -6.22 -10.31
C ILE A 428 3.32 -7.45 -9.48
N THR A 429 2.71 -8.60 -9.73
CA THR A 429 2.93 -9.82 -8.96
C THR A 429 4.36 -10.34 -9.08
N ILE A 430 4.98 -10.30 -10.26
CA ILE A 430 6.37 -10.74 -10.42
C ILE A 430 7.35 -9.90 -9.58
N HIS A 431 7.06 -8.61 -9.33
CA HIS A 431 7.88 -7.78 -8.43
C HIS A 431 7.74 -8.25 -6.99
N PHE A 432 6.53 -8.55 -6.53
CA PHE A 432 6.28 -9.02 -5.16
C PHE A 432 6.84 -10.42 -4.89
N VAL A 433 6.73 -11.33 -5.86
CA VAL A 433 7.25 -12.70 -5.75
C VAL A 433 8.77 -12.69 -5.74
N LEU A 434 9.41 -12.02 -6.70
CA LEU A 434 10.87 -12.00 -6.85
C LEU A 434 11.52 -10.97 -5.90
N GLN A 435 10.74 -10.11 -5.26
CA GLN A 435 11.19 -9.01 -4.40
C GLN A 435 12.15 -8.06 -5.12
N ILE A 436 11.94 -7.82 -6.41
CA ILE A 436 12.71 -6.87 -7.22
C ILE A 436 12.09 -5.47 -7.05
N PRO A 437 12.89 -4.41 -6.79
CA PRO A 437 14.36 -4.35 -6.88
C PRO A 437 15.12 -4.56 -5.56
N ILE A 438 14.47 -5.06 -4.50
CA ILE A 438 15.06 -5.18 -3.15
C ILE A 438 16.14 -6.26 -3.11
N ARG A 439 15.85 -7.47 -3.63
CA ARG A 439 16.80 -8.59 -3.65
C ARG A 439 17.90 -8.39 -4.70
N GLN A 440 19.12 -8.77 -4.34
CA GLN A 440 20.32 -8.59 -5.19
C GLN A 440 20.78 -9.88 -5.89
N ASP A 441 20.12 -11.02 -5.66
CA ASP A 441 20.53 -12.30 -6.23
C ASP A 441 20.42 -12.29 -7.77
N TRP A 442 21.54 -12.45 -8.48
CA TRP A 442 21.61 -12.30 -9.95
C TRP A 442 20.62 -13.20 -10.71
N TRP A 443 20.37 -14.42 -10.23
CA TRP A 443 19.49 -15.38 -10.90
C TRP A 443 18.02 -14.94 -10.84
N LEU A 444 17.59 -14.23 -9.78
CA LEU A 444 16.24 -13.65 -9.71
C LEU A 444 16.04 -12.56 -10.76
N TRP A 445 17.08 -11.77 -11.04
CA TRP A 445 17.06 -10.75 -12.09
C TRP A 445 16.99 -11.37 -13.49
N VAL A 446 17.66 -12.51 -13.72
CA VAL A 446 17.53 -13.28 -14.96
C VAL A 446 16.11 -13.79 -15.14
N ILE A 447 15.51 -14.39 -14.11
CA ILE A 447 14.11 -14.85 -14.15
C ILE A 447 13.16 -13.68 -14.42
N TYR A 448 13.35 -12.55 -13.72
CA TYR A 448 12.55 -11.35 -13.93
C TYR A 448 12.61 -10.85 -15.39
N GLY A 449 13.82 -10.79 -15.97
CA GLY A 449 14.00 -10.41 -17.38
C GLY A 449 13.30 -11.37 -18.36
N LEU A 450 13.37 -12.68 -18.11
CA LEU A 450 12.66 -13.68 -18.92
C LEU A 450 11.14 -13.53 -18.82
N LEU A 451 10.61 -13.26 -17.63
CA LEU A 451 9.17 -13.04 -17.42
C LEU A 451 8.70 -11.73 -18.09
N ALA A 452 9.48 -10.65 -17.99
CA ALA A 452 9.19 -9.38 -18.67
C ALA A 452 9.20 -9.56 -20.20
N LEU A 453 10.18 -10.28 -20.75
CA LEU A 453 10.25 -10.60 -22.18
C LEU A 453 9.05 -11.48 -22.61
N THR A 454 8.72 -12.50 -21.82
CA THR A 454 7.55 -13.36 -22.08
C THR A 454 6.26 -12.55 -22.11
N GLN A 455 6.12 -11.60 -21.18
CA GLN A 455 5.00 -10.66 -21.17
C GLN A 455 4.95 -9.82 -22.45
N MET A 456 6.07 -9.29 -22.95
CA MET A 456 6.11 -8.58 -24.24
C MET A 456 5.71 -9.48 -25.42
N LEU A 457 6.21 -10.73 -25.46
CA LEU A 457 5.87 -11.69 -26.51
C LEU A 457 4.37 -12.03 -26.51
N PHE A 458 3.79 -12.30 -25.35
CA PHE A 458 2.37 -12.59 -25.23
C PHE A 458 1.52 -11.38 -25.62
N SER A 459 1.98 -10.16 -25.26
CA SER A 459 1.35 -8.90 -25.67
C SER A 459 1.32 -8.72 -27.19
N ALA A 460 2.39 -9.15 -27.89
CA ALA A 460 2.45 -9.15 -29.34
C ALA A 460 1.45 -10.15 -29.96
N VAL A 461 1.30 -11.33 -29.37
CA VAL A 461 0.33 -12.36 -29.81
C VAL A 461 -1.11 -11.88 -29.66
N VAL A 462 -1.46 -11.30 -28.50
CA VAL A 462 -2.80 -10.77 -28.24
C VAL A 462 -3.06 -9.44 -28.97
N LYS A 463 -2.02 -8.82 -29.55
CA LYS A 463 -2.04 -7.52 -30.25
C LYS A 463 -2.59 -6.40 -29.35
N ARG A 464 -2.07 -6.23 -28.14
CA ARG A 464 -2.51 -5.18 -27.18
C ARG A 464 -1.34 -4.38 -26.62
N THR A 465 -1.52 -3.06 -26.56
CA THR A 465 -0.46 -2.11 -26.19
C THR A 465 -0.18 -2.07 -24.69
N LEU A 466 -1.20 -2.06 -23.84
CA LEU A 466 -1.01 -1.88 -22.40
C LEU A 466 -0.10 -2.97 -21.77
N PRO A 467 -0.29 -4.27 -22.06
CA PRO A 467 0.60 -5.32 -21.56
C PRO A 467 2.01 -5.27 -22.16
N MET A 468 2.14 -4.72 -23.38
CA MET A 468 3.45 -4.48 -24.01
C MET A 468 4.21 -3.37 -23.29
N VAL A 469 3.51 -2.30 -22.88
CA VAL A 469 4.09 -1.20 -22.09
C VAL A 469 4.57 -1.72 -20.74
N THR A 470 3.81 -2.57 -20.04
CA THR A 470 4.26 -3.14 -18.76
C THR A 470 5.44 -4.09 -18.93
N GLY A 471 5.48 -4.90 -20.00
CA GLY A 471 6.67 -5.67 -20.34
C GLY A 471 7.90 -4.79 -20.62
N ALA A 472 7.72 -3.68 -21.32
CA ALA A 472 8.79 -2.71 -21.58
C ALA A 472 9.27 -1.99 -20.31
N LEU A 473 8.37 -1.66 -19.38
CA LEU A 473 8.74 -1.16 -18.05
C LEU A 473 9.57 -2.20 -17.28
N GLY A 474 9.25 -3.48 -17.40
CA GLY A 474 10.06 -4.56 -16.83
C GLY A 474 11.46 -4.63 -17.45
N ALA A 475 11.56 -4.53 -18.78
CA ALA A 475 12.85 -4.45 -19.46
C ALA A 475 13.67 -3.22 -19.01
N PHE A 476 13.02 -2.08 -18.77
CA PHE A 476 13.65 -0.88 -18.21
C PHE A 476 14.20 -1.11 -16.79
N VAL A 477 13.46 -1.83 -15.93
CA VAL A 477 13.95 -2.18 -14.58
C VAL A 477 15.19 -3.08 -14.65
N VAL A 478 15.26 -4.00 -15.61
CA VAL A 478 16.47 -4.82 -15.87
C VAL A 478 17.62 -3.95 -16.37
N ALA A 479 17.37 -3.07 -17.35
CA ALA A 479 18.36 -2.14 -17.89
C ALA A 479 18.96 -1.27 -16.76
N TRP A 480 18.12 -0.70 -15.89
CA TRP A 480 18.55 0.04 -14.70
C TRP A 480 19.50 -0.77 -13.82
N LYS A 481 19.21 -2.06 -13.58
CA LYS A 481 20.08 -2.94 -12.78
C LYS A 481 21.42 -3.20 -13.47
N VAL A 482 21.41 -3.50 -14.77
CA VAL A 482 22.62 -3.72 -15.56
C VAL A 482 23.51 -2.47 -15.52
N ALA A 483 22.92 -1.29 -15.75
CA ALA A 483 23.63 -0.02 -15.65
C ALA A 483 24.23 0.23 -14.26
N SER A 484 23.49 -0.11 -13.20
CA SER A 484 23.96 -0.01 -11.82
C SER A 484 25.18 -0.92 -11.57
N GLU A 485 25.10 -2.19 -11.95
CA GLU A 485 26.20 -3.15 -11.79
C GLU A 485 27.44 -2.76 -12.60
N VAL A 486 27.25 -2.35 -13.86
CA VAL A 486 28.35 -1.88 -14.73
C VAL A 486 29.00 -0.63 -14.14
N SER A 487 28.22 0.33 -13.64
CA SER A 487 28.75 1.53 -13.00
C SER A 487 29.57 1.24 -11.74
N GLN A 488 29.19 0.21 -10.98
CA GLN A 488 29.93 -0.27 -9.80
C GLN A 488 31.21 -1.01 -10.20
N ALA A 489 31.16 -1.81 -11.27
CA ALA A 489 32.32 -2.54 -11.79
C ALA A 489 33.46 -1.61 -12.24
N PHE A 490 33.15 -0.38 -12.69
CA PHE A 490 34.15 0.64 -13.01
C PHE A 490 34.87 1.25 -11.79
N GLN A 491 34.52 0.86 -10.56
CA GLN A 491 35.16 1.33 -9.32
C GLN A 491 35.26 2.86 -9.19
N ILE A 492 34.28 3.59 -9.73
CA ILE A 492 34.25 5.05 -9.70
C ILE A 492 34.02 5.51 -8.24
N SER A 493 35.05 6.13 -7.63
CA SER A 493 35.03 6.55 -6.23
C SER A 493 34.09 7.72 -5.93
N SER A 494 33.89 8.61 -6.91
CA SER A 494 32.95 9.74 -6.79
C SER A 494 31.51 9.28 -7.07
N TYR A 495 30.63 9.53 -6.09
CA TYR A 495 29.20 9.26 -6.20
C TYR A 495 28.56 9.98 -7.40
N GLN A 496 28.94 11.23 -7.65
CA GLN A 496 28.43 12.04 -8.76
C GLN A 496 28.81 11.45 -10.10
N LEU A 497 30.08 11.05 -10.27
CA LEU A 497 30.55 10.40 -11.49
C LEU A 497 29.90 9.03 -11.69
N ARG A 498 29.64 8.28 -10.61
CA ARG A 498 28.92 7.00 -10.67
C ARG A 498 27.48 7.17 -11.15
N ILE A 499 26.75 8.18 -10.64
CA ILE A 499 25.41 8.51 -11.13
C ILE A 499 25.45 8.93 -12.61
N LEU A 500 26.41 9.76 -12.99
CA LEU A 500 26.57 10.21 -14.38
C LEU A 500 26.83 9.02 -15.31
N ALA A 501 27.72 8.09 -14.90
CA ALA A 501 27.98 6.86 -15.64
C ALA A 501 26.72 5.98 -15.76
N LEU A 502 25.96 5.81 -14.68
CA LEU A 502 24.70 5.08 -14.67
C LEU A 502 23.70 5.66 -15.69
N PHE A 503 23.49 6.98 -15.68
CA PHE A 503 22.59 7.61 -16.66
C PHE A 503 23.14 7.55 -18.10
N GLY A 504 24.45 7.64 -18.28
CA GLY A 504 25.10 7.46 -19.57
C GLY A 504 24.85 6.06 -20.14
N ILE A 505 25.00 5.01 -19.32
CA ILE A 505 24.74 3.63 -19.72
C ILE A 505 23.26 3.43 -20.06
N ILE A 506 22.34 3.90 -19.20
CA ILE A 506 20.88 3.82 -19.48
C ILE A 506 20.53 4.59 -20.77
N GLY A 507 21.16 5.73 -21.01
CA GLY A 507 20.97 6.49 -22.25
C GLY A 507 21.39 5.70 -23.49
N LEU A 508 22.53 5.00 -23.45
CA LEU A 508 23.00 4.13 -24.53
C LEU A 508 22.10 2.92 -24.72
N GLU A 509 21.67 2.27 -23.63
CA GLU A 509 20.70 1.18 -23.66
C GLU A 509 19.37 1.64 -24.28
N GLY A 510 18.89 2.83 -23.92
CA GLY A 510 17.69 3.45 -24.48
C GLY A 510 17.77 3.66 -25.99
N VAL A 511 18.91 4.14 -26.50
CA VAL A 511 19.16 4.23 -27.95
C VAL A 511 19.10 2.84 -28.61
N GLY A 512 19.72 1.83 -27.99
CA GLY A 512 19.67 0.44 -28.46
C GLY A 512 18.23 -0.11 -28.53
N ILE A 513 17.42 0.14 -27.50
CA ILE A 513 16.01 -0.26 -27.44
C ILE A 513 15.20 0.45 -28.54
N ILE A 514 15.42 1.73 -28.79
CA ILE A 514 14.73 2.47 -29.86
C ILE A 514 15.08 1.88 -31.23
N LEU A 515 16.36 1.59 -31.48
CA LEU A 515 16.78 0.96 -32.74
C LEU A 515 16.17 -0.44 -32.90
N ALA A 516 16.11 -1.24 -31.83
CA ALA A 516 15.45 -2.54 -31.82
C ALA A 516 13.94 -2.42 -32.06
N ALA A 517 13.28 -1.40 -31.49
CA ALA A 517 11.86 -1.14 -31.72
C ALA A 517 11.57 -0.72 -33.16
N ILE A 518 12.43 0.10 -33.78
CA ILE A 518 12.33 0.46 -35.21
C ILE A 518 12.53 -0.79 -36.08
N ALA A 519 13.52 -1.62 -35.76
CA ALA A 519 13.76 -2.87 -36.47
C ALA A 519 12.58 -3.85 -36.33
N PHE A 520 11.99 -3.93 -35.13
CA PHE A 520 10.77 -4.69 -34.88
C PHE A 520 9.59 -4.13 -35.67
N ALA A 521 9.38 -2.81 -35.68
CA ALA A 521 8.28 -2.18 -36.41
C ALA A 521 8.36 -2.45 -37.92
N ARG A 522 9.57 -2.42 -38.49
CA ARG A 522 9.82 -2.76 -39.91
C ARG A 522 9.51 -4.22 -40.24
N ASN A 523 9.72 -5.12 -39.29
CA ASN A 523 9.53 -6.57 -39.45
C ASN A 523 8.33 -7.09 -38.64
N ARG A 524 7.39 -6.22 -38.25
CA ARG A 524 6.37 -6.54 -37.25
C ARG A 524 5.54 -7.73 -37.68
N ASP A 525 5.07 -7.71 -38.92
CA ASP A 525 4.21 -8.77 -39.46
C ASP A 525 4.99 -10.08 -39.55
N ALA A 526 6.21 -10.07 -40.08
CA ALA A 526 7.08 -11.25 -40.16
C ALA A 526 7.40 -11.86 -38.78
N ILE A 527 7.67 -11.02 -37.77
CA ILE A 527 7.93 -11.49 -36.40
C ILE A 527 6.66 -12.03 -35.76
N GLN A 528 5.53 -11.33 -35.92
CA GLN A 528 4.23 -11.78 -35.40
C GLN A 528 3.80 -13.11 -36.02
N ASP A 529 4.00 -13.26 -37.33
CA ASP A 529 3.70 -14.48 -38.07
C ASP A 529 4.66 -15.61 -37.66
N GLY A 530 5.95 -15.34 -37.50
CA GLY A 530 6.93 -16.33 -37.01
C GLY A 530 6.63 -16.81 -35.59
N VAL A 531 6.25 -15.91 -34.68
CA VAL A 531 5.82 -16.28 -33.31
C VAL A 531 4.53 -17.09 -33.35
N ARG A 532 3.56 -16.71 -34.19
CA ARG A 532 2.32 -17.47 -34.37
C ARG A 532 2.60 -18.86 -34.95
N GLU A 533 3.46 -18.98 -35.96
CA GLU A 533 3.83 -20.25 -36.58
C GLU A 533 4.49 -21.18 -35.53
N LEU A 534 5.39 -20.64 -34.72
CA LEU A 534 6.07 -21.36 -33.64
C LEU A 534 5.09 -21.86 -32.57
N LEU A 535 4.11 -21.03 -32.18
CA LEU A 535 3.13 -21.40 -31.14
C LEU A 535 2.00 -22.30 -31.64
N THR A 536 1.60 -22.22 -32.91
CA THR A 536 0.45 -22.97 -33.45
C THR A 536 0.82 -24.31 -34.11
N CYS A 537 2.11 -24.65 -34.19
CA CYS A 537 2.64 -25.71 -35.05
C CYS A 537 1.94 -25.76 -36.43
N GLN A 538 1.82 -24.63 -37.12
CA GLN A 538 1.15 -24.60 -38.43
C GLN A 538 1.80 -25.55 -39.45
N ARG A 539 3.11 -25.80 -39.33
CA ARG A 539 3.82 -26.84 -40.11
C ARG A 539 3.26 -28.24 -39.91
N CYS A 540 2.76 -28.57 -38.71
CA CYS A 540 2.06 -29.84 -38.47
C CYS A 540 0.74 -29.92 -39.26
N ARG A 541 -0.01 -28.80 -39.33
CA ARG A 541 -1.33 -28.74 -39.97
C ARG A 541 -1.26 -28.75 -41.49
N GLN A 542 -0.27 -28.06 -42.08
CA GLN A 542 -0.02 -28.12 -43.52
C GLN A 542 0.40 -29.53 -43.96
N LYS A 543 1.22 -30.24 -43.18
CA LYS A 543 1.64 -31.62 -43.49
C LYS A 543 0.47 -32.61 -43.51
N HIS A 544 -0.53 -32.43 -42.64
CA HIS A 544 -1.73 -33.27 -42.64
C HIS A 544 -2.65 -33.00 -43.84
N HIS A 545 -2.76 -31.75 -44.30
CA HIS A 545 -3.52 -31.46 -45.51
C HIS A 545 -2.86 -31.99 -46.79
N SER A 546 -1.53 -32.08 -46.84
CA SER A 546 -0.80 -32.68 -47.96
C SER A 546 -0.79 -34.21 -47.97
N ILE A 547 -1.24 -34.88 -46.92
CA ILE A 547 -1.36 -36.36 -46.85
C ILE A 547 -2.82 -36.81 -47.05
N ALA A 548 -3.78 -35.90 -46.87
CA ALA A 548 -5.21 -36.18 -47.08
C ALA A 548 -5.70 -35.89 -48.53
N LEU A 549 -4.81 -35.40 -49.40
CA LEU A 549 -4.96 -35.29 -50.86
C LEU A 549 -4.03 -36.32 -51.50
#